data_AF-A0A0K0G7G2-F1
#
_entry.id   AF-A0A0K0G7G2-F1
#
_cell.length_a   1.000
_cell.length_b   1.000
_cell.length_c   1.000
_cell.angle_alpha   90.00
_cell.angle_beta   90.00
_cell.angle_gamma   90.00
#
_symmetry.space_group_name_H-M   'P 1'
#
loop_
_entity.id
_entity.type
_entity.pdbx_description
1 polymer ?
#
loop_
_entity_poly.entity_id
_entity_poly.type
_entity_poly.pdbx_seq_one_letter_code
_entity_poly.pdbx_strand_id
1 'polypeptide(L)'
;MVKYINEITREFGIEHHTLRNWEEKGYLGVVERDFTHGRMYDEEQVEKIKTIQDVVLKQRDKGMKRTDFKEVERVLLDKFGGMVEARPKNIPATPAVFENMVLKMEKQEKQIQDLQQLILDLTKATKGLPQQENIMTKEQAEQLHSRLTGENKEMKEEMKLLKEKLDIAVDYIQKQENEEKKGFWKRLFG
;
A
#
# COMPACT_ATOMS: atom_id res chain seq x y z
N MET A 1 -0.38 -1.99 -17.44
CA MET A 1 1.06 -2.36 -17.67
C MET A 1 1.93 -1.67 -16.62
N VAL A 2 2.84 -2.38 -15.95
CA VAL A 2 3.73 -1.80 -14.92
C VAL A 2 4.97 -1.21 -15.60
N LYS A 3 5.37 0.00 -15.20
CA LYS A 3 6.60 0.66 -15.67
C LYS A 3 7.54 0.97 -14.52
N TYR A 4 8.84 0.87 -14.76
CA TYR A 4 9.86 1.19 -13.76
C TYR A 4 10.34 2.63 -13.88
N ILE A 5 10.91 3.16 -12.79
CA ILE A 5 11.40 4.55 -12.75
C ILE A 5 12.32 4.91 -13.92
N ASN A 6 13.22 4.01 -14.35
CA ASN A 6 14.13 4.28 -15.46
C ASN A 6 13.42 4.38 -16.81
N GLU A 7 12.31 3.66 -16.99
CA GLU A 7 11.51 3.73 -18.20
C GLU A 7 10.74 5.05 -18.24
N ILE A 8 10.13 5.43 -17.11
CA ILE A 8 9.40 6.69 -16.96
C ILE A 8 10.30 7.90 -17.20
N THR A 9 11.50 7.94 -16.61
CA THR A 9 12.39 9.09 -16.76
C THR A 9 12.89 9.25 -18.19
N ARG A 10 13.12 8.14 -18.90
CA ARG A 10 13.51 8.14 -20.32
C ARG A 10 12.36 8.53 -21.24
N GLU A 11 11.18 7.98 -21.01
CA GLU A 11 10.02 8.17 -21.90
C GLU A 11 9.46 9.59 -21.82
N PHE A 12 9.35 10.14 -20.61
CA PHE A 12 8.74 11.46 -20.39
C PHE A 12 9.76 12.59 -20.22
N GLY A 13 11.07 12.28 -20.25
CA GLY A 13 12.13 13.26 -20.05
C GLY A 13 12.09 13.91 -18.67
N ILE A 14 11.71 13.16 -17.63
CA ILE A 14 11.57 13.66 -16.26
C ILE A 14 12.78 13.22 -15.44
N GLU A 15 13.34 14.13 -14.64
CA GLU A 15 14.44 13.78 -13.73
C GLU A 15 13.94 12.96 -12.53
N HIS A 16 14.75 12.00 -12.09
CA HIS A 16 14.40 11.10 -10.96
C HIS A 16 13.95 11.85 -9.70
N HIS A 17 14.59 12.98 -9.37
CA HIS A 17 14.27 13.75 -8.19
C HIS A 17 12.92 14.49 -8.31
N THR A 18 12.55 14.91 -9.53
CA THR A 18 11.25 15.55 -9.80
C THR A 18 10.13 14.55 -9.60
N LEU A 19 10.30 13.32 -10.10
CA LEU A 19 9.33 12.26 -9.92
C LEU A 19 9.13 11.90 -8.44
N ARG A 20 10.24 11.78 -7.70
CA ARG A 20 10.22 11.55 -6.24
C ARG A 20 9.50 12.67 -5.47
N ASN A 21 9.68 13.92 -5.88
CA ASN A 21 8.96 15.04 -5.25
C ASN A 21 7.45 14.92 -5.46
N TRP A 22 7.00 14.47 -6.64
CA TRP A 22 5.57 14.23 -6.88
C TRP A 22 5.03 13.07 -6.03
N GLU A 23 5.83 12.03 -5.80
CA GLU A 23 5.49 10.94 -4.85
C GLU A 23 5.33 11.46 -3.41
N GLU A 24 6.28 12.29 -2.96
CA GLU A 24 6.30 12.84 -1.59
C GLU A 24 5.15 13.80 -1.33
N LYS A 25 4.72 14.54 -2.35
CA LYS A 25 3.51 15.38 -2.34
C LYS A 25 2.22 14.57 -2.45
N GLY A 26 2.33 13.27 -2.70
CA GLY A 26 1.22 12.34 -2.79
C GLY A 26 0.60 12.23 -4.18
N TYR A 27 0.94 13.07 -5.17
CA TYR A 27 0.24 13.17 -6.47
C TYR A 27 0.11 11.85 -7.24
N LEU A 28 1.00 10.90 -6.97
CA LEU A 28 1.04 9.58 -7.61
C LEU A 28 0.44 8.46 -6.72
N GLY A 29 0.04 8.76 -5.49
CA GLY A 29 -0.45 7.78 -4.52
C GLY A 29 0.67 6.87 -3.97
N VAL A 30 0.29 5.62 -3.65
CA VAL A 30 1.21 4.62 -3.11
C VAL A 30 2.03 4.01 -4.24
N VAL A 31 3.31 4.31 -4.28
CA VAL A 31 4.26 3.75 -5.26
C VAL A 31 4.92 2.52 -4.66
N GLU A 32 4.71 1.37 -5.29
CA GLU A 32 5.31 0.10 -4.91
C GLU A 32 6.80 0.04 -5.29
N ARG A 33 7.51 -0.89 -4.65
CA ARG A 33 8.94 -1.11 -4.90
C ARG A 33 9.22 -2.59 -5.08
N ASP A 34 9.87 -2.90 -6.18
CA ASP A 34 10.55 -4.16 -6.43
C ASP A 34 12.00 -4.08 -5.89
N PHE A 35 12.47 -5.19 -5.32
CA PHE A 35 13.83 -5.34 -4.80
C PHE A 35 14.88 -5.26 -5.91
N THR A 36 14.54 -5.66 -7.14
CA THR A 36 15.51 -5.73 -8.25
C THR A 36 15.55 -4.44 -9.06
N HIS A 37 14.41 -3.87 -9.41
CA HIS A 37 14.31 -2.73 -10.34
C HIS A 37 13.89 -1.42 -9.67
N GLY A 38 13.58 -1.45 -8.37
CA GLY A 38 13.23 -0.26 -7.60
C GLY A 38 11.76 0.12 -7.73
N ARG A 39 11.46 1.40 -7.99
CA ARG A 39 10.08 1.90 -7.98
C ARG A 39 9.29 1.44 -9.20
N MET A 40 8.06 1.00 -8.94
CA MET A 40 7.10 0.52 -9.92
C MET A 40 5.89 1.46 -9.97
N TYR A 41 5.45 1.77 -11.18
CA TYR A 41 4.27 2.57 -11.43
C TYR A 41 3.24 1.73 -12.17
N ASP A 42 2.03 1.67 -11.64
CA ASP A 42 0.89 1.09 -12.32
C ASP A 42 0.40 2.00 -13.47
N GLU A 43 -0.60 1.52 -14.21
CA GLU A 43 -1.11 2.22 -15.39
C GLU A 43 -1.76 3.57 -15.06
N GLU A 44 -2.46 3.66 -13.94
CA GLU A 44 -3.09 4.90 -13.47
C GLU A 44 -2.02 5.91 -13.05
N GLN A 45 -0.97 5.46 -12.36
CA GLN A 45 0.17 6.26 -11.95
C GLN A 45 0.97 6.78 -13.14
N VAL A 46 1.17 5.95 -14.16
CA VAL A 46 1.78 6.36 -15.43
C VAL A 46 0.93 7.46 -16.08
N GLU A 47 -0.40 7.33 -16.07
CA GLU A 47 -1.28 8.35 -16.64
C GLU A 47 -1.26 9.66 -15.83
N LYS A 48 -1.19 9.57 -14.49
CA LYS A 48 -0.99 10.73 -13.62
C LYS A 48 0.32 11.43 -13.91
N ILE A 49 1.44 10.69 -14.02
CA ILE A 49 2.75 11.23 -14.37
C ILE A 49 2.70 11.98 -15.71
N LYS A 50 2.11 11.35 -16.73
CA LYS A 50 1.93 11.96 -18.05
C LYS A 50 1.12 13.26 -17.96
N THR A 51 0.01 13.24 -17.21
CA THR A 51 -0.85 14.40 -17.04
C THR A 51 -0.12 15.56 -16.34
N ILE A 52 0.66 15.27 -15.29
CA ILE A 52 1.47 16.28 -14.61
C ILE A 52 2.50 16.87 -15.57
N GLN A 53 3.20 16.02 -16.32
CA GLN A 53 4.23 16.46 -17.26
C GLN A 53 3.65 17.33 -18.37
N ASP A 54 2.48 16.99 -18.92
CA ASP A 54 1.79 17.79 -19.94
C ASP A 54 1.42 19.19 -19.41
N VAL A 55 0.97 19.28 -18.15
CA VAL A 55 0.68 20.58 -17.52
C VAL A 55 1.97 21.37 -17.31
N VAL A 56 3.03 20.74 -16.82
CA VAL A 56 4.34 21.38 -16.63
C VAL A 56 4.87 21.94 -17.94
N LEU A 57 4.83 21.17 -19.03
CA LEU A 57 5.29 21.62 -20.35
C LEU A 57 4.45 22.79 -20.86
N LYS A 58 3.12 22.71 -20.75
CA LYS A 58 2.22 23.83 -21.12
C LYS A 58 2.51 25.11 -20.31
N GLN A 59 2.89 24.99 -19.04
CA GLN A 59 3.29 26.14 -18.23
C GLN A 59 4.62 26.73 -18.69
N ARG A 60 5.58 25.88 -19.09
CA ARG A 60 6.85 26.30 -19.68
C ARG A 60 6.66 27.03 -21.01
N ASP A 61 5.78 26.53 -21.87
CA ASP A 61 5.45 27.15 -23.15
C ASP A 61 4.80 28.54 -22.97
N LYS A 62 4.03 28.72 -21.89
CA LYS A 62 3.48 30.03 -21.47
C LYS A 62 4.55 30.96 -20.86
N GLY A 63 5.81 30.55 -20.80
CA GLY A 63 6.93 31.32 -20.25
C GLY A 63 7.06 31.27 -18.73
N MET A 64 6.36 30.36 -18.03
CA MET A 64 6.47 30.27 -16.57
C MET A 64 7.82 29.66 -16.15
N LYS A 65 8.55 30.39 -15.31
CA LYS A 65 9.84 29.92 -14.76
C LYS A 65 9.69 28.89 -13.63
N ARG A 66 8.56 28.90 -12.91
CA ARG A 66 8.24 27.97 -11.83
C ARG A 66 6.93 27.27 -12.14
N THR A 67 6.87 25.97 -11.85
CA THR A 67 5.66 25.16 -11.99
C THR A 67 4.60 25.62 -10.99
N ASP A 68 3.41 25.95 -11.48
CA ASP A 68 2.24 26.17 -10.62
C ASP A 68 1.60 24.83 -10.28
N PHE A 69 1.93 24.35 -9.08
CA PHE A 69 1.40 23.10 -8.56
C PHE A 69 -0.10 23.15 -8.24
N LYS A 70 -0.72 24.33 -8.08
CA LYS A 70 -2.17 24.43 -7.87
C LYS A 70 -2.95 24.06 -9.14
N GLU A 71 -2.41 24.40 -10.31
CA GLU A 71 -3.00 23.99 -11.59
C GLU A 71 -2.84 22.48 -11.79
N VAL A 72 -1.68 21.92 -11.44
CA VAL A 72 -1.44 20.47 -11.47
C VAL A 72 -2.43 19.72 -10.57
N GLU A 73 -2.60 20.16 -9.32
CA GLU A 73 -3.55 19.56 -8.38
C GLU A 73 -4.99 19.62 -8.90
N ARG A 74 -5.38 20.75 -9.49
CA ARG A 74 -6.72 20.91 -10.08
C ARG A 74 -6.95 19.94 -11.23
N VAL A 75 -5.99 19.82 -12.15
CA VAL A 75 -6.10 18.92 -13.30
C VAL A 75 -6.12 17.46 -12.87
N LEU A 76 -5.31 17.10 -11.86
CA LEU A 76 -5.33 15.76 -11.29
C LEU A 76 -6.68 15.45 -10.63
N LEU A 77 -7.23 16.39 -9.86
CA LEU A 77 -8.52 16.23 -9.20
C LEU A 77 -9.66 16.10 -10.22
N ASP A 78 -9.65 16.93 -11.27
CA ASP A 78 -10.67 16.95 -12.32
C ASP A 78 -10.65 15.67 -13.17
N LYS A 79 -9.45 15.17 -13.49
CA LYS A 79 -9.28 14.04 -14.40
C LYS A 79 -9.37 12.68 -13.73
N PHE A 80 -8.85 12.52 -12.51
CA PHE A 80 -8.79 11.22 -11.82
C PHE A 80 -9.83 11.09 -10.70
N GLY A 81 -10.37 12.19 -10.19
CA GLY A 81 -11.33 12.18 -9.10
C GLY A 81 -10.73 11.74 -7.76
N GLY A 82 -11.20 12.35 -6.67
CA GLY A 82 -10.76 11.99 -5.31
C GLY A 82 -9.53 12.76 -4.84
N MET A 83 -9.54 13.11 -3.55
CA MET A 83 -8.33 13.61 -2.88
C MET A 83 -7.24 12.57 -3.09
N VAL A 84 -6.16 13.01 -3.72
CA VAL A 84 -4.86 12.38 -3.66
C VAL A 84 -4.62 12.00 -2.20
N GLU A 85 -4.81 10.73 -1.84
CA GLU A 85 -4.60 10.28 -0.47
C GLU A 85 -3.12 10.49 -0.18
N ALA A 86 -2.81 11.64 0.43
CA ALA A 86 -1.50 11.91 0.97
C ALA A 86 -1.17 10.71 1.85
N ARG A 87 -0.04 10.05 1.58
CA ARG A 87 0.44 8.97 2.47
C ARG A 87 0.24 9.47 3.89
N PRO A 88 -0.55 8.79 4.74
CA PRO A 88 -0.60 9.16 6.13
C PRO A 88 0.83 9.02 6.63
N LYS A 89 1.54 10.15 6.81
CA LYS A 89 2.94 10.19 7.23
C LYS A 89 3.12 9.46 8.56
N ASN A 90 2.04 9.38 9.32
CA ASN A 90 1.80 8.44 10.39
C ASN A 90 0.36 7.97 10.21
N ILE A 91 0.12 6.65 10.14
CA ILE A 91 -1.20 6.13 10.50
C ILE A 91 -1.34 6.52 11.98
N PRO A 92 -2.27 7.41 12.37
CA PRO A 92 -2.48 7.65 13.79
C PRO A 92 -2.83 6.29 14.38
N ALA A 93 -1.98 5.82 15.29
CA ALA A 93 -2.13 4.55 15.98
C ALA A 93 -3.29 4.66 16.99
N THR A 94 -4.48 5.00 16.50
CA THR A 94 -5.69 5.05 17.29
C THR A 94 -6.35 3.68 17.25
N PRO A 95 -6.90 3.18 18.37
CA PRO A 95 -7.53 1.86 18.44
C PRO A 95 -8.57 1.63 17.34
N ALA A 96 -9.36 2.65 16.97
CA ALA A 96 -10.38 2.57 15.94
C ALA A 96 -9.82 2.33 14.51
N VAL A 97 -8.61 2.80 14.21
CA VAL A 97 -7.98 2.54 12.90
C VAL A 97 -7.45 1.11 12.84
N PHE A 98 -6.96 0.59 13.97
CA PHE A 98 -6.57 -0.83 14.09
C PHE A 98 -7.76 -1.77 14.03
N GLU A 99 -8.87 -1.46 14.71
CA GLU A 99 -10.11 -2.26 14.63
C GLU A 99 -10.60 -2.38 13.19
N ASN A 100 -10.62 -1.28 12.45
CA ASN A 100 -10.97 -1.28 11.02
C ASN A 100 -9.98 -2.08 10.16
N MET A 101 -8.69 -2.09 10.52
CA MET A 101 -7.67 -2.85 9.81
C MET A 101 -7.79 -4.35 10.08
N VAL A 102 -8.06 -4.74 11.33
CA VAL A 102 -8.34 -6.12 11.74
C VAL A 102 -9.59 -6.63 11.01
N LEU A 103 -10.69 -5.85 11.00
CA LEU A 103 -11.91 -6.20 10.27
C LEU A 103 -11.68 -6.40 8.77
N LYS A 104 -10.86 -5.54 8.14
CA LYS A 104 -10.49 -5.71 6.73
C LYS A 104 -9.63 -6.98 6.51
N MET A 105 -8.71 -7.29 7.41
CA MET A 105 -7.89 -8.49 7.34
C MET A 105 -8.72 -9.76 7.52
N GLU A 106 -9.63 -9.81 8.49
CA GLU A 106 -10.55 -10.94 8.68
C GLU A 106 -11.42 -11.17 7.45
N LYS A 107 -11.89 -10.08 6.82
CA LYS A 107 -12.64 -10.15 5.57
C LYS A 107 -11.79 -10.71 4.42
N GLN A 108 -10.52 -10.31 4.32
CA GLN A 108 -9.59 -10.86 3.34
C GLN A 108 -9.26 -12.34 3.60
N GLU A 109 -9.05 -12.75 4.85
CA GLU A 109 -8.81 -14.16 5.21
C GLU A 109 -10.01 -15.04 4.82
N LYS A 110 -11.24 -14.55 5.03
CA LYS A 110 -12.45 -15.23 4.59
C LYS A 110 -12.53 -15.36 3.06
N GLN A 111 -12.21 -14.31 2.32
CA GLN A 111 -12.17 -14.36 0.85
C GLN A 111 -11.14 -15.35 0.32
N ILE A 112 -9.98 -15.45 0.98
CA ILE A 112 -8.94 -16.43 0.64
C ILE A 112 -9.45 -17.86 0.90
N GLN A 113 -10.12 -18.10 2.03
CA GLN A 113 -10.72 -19.40 2.33
C GLN A 113 -11.81 -19.78 1.32
N ASP A 114 -12.67 -18.84 0.94
CA ASP A 114 -13.71 -19.06 -0.06
C ASP A 114 -13.09 -19.40 -1.43
N LEU A 115 -12.01 -18.70 -1.83
CA LEU A 115 -11.26 -19.02 -3.05
C LEU A 115 -10.61 -20.40 -3.00
N GLN A 116 -10.00 -20.79 -1.87
CA GLN A 116 -9.42 -22.12 -1.69
C GLN A 116 -10.48 -23.22 -1.82
N GLN A 117 -11.66 -23.00 -1.24
CA GLN A 117 -12.78 -23.92 -1.34
C GLN A 117 -13.29 -24.04 -2.79
N LEU A 118 -13.37 -22.91 -3.50
CA LEU A 118 -13.79 -22.88 -4.91
C LEU A 118 -12.79 -23.62 -5.81
N ILE A 119 -11.48 -23.49 -5.55
CA ILE A 119 -10.42 -24.26 -6.24
C ILE A 119 -10.57 -25.77 -5.96
N LEU A 120 -10.83 -26.16 -4.71
CA LEU A 120 -11.05 -27.57 -4.34
C LEU A 120 -12.28 -28.17 -5.01
N ASP A 121 -13.35 -27.38 -5.17
CA ASP A 121 -14.58 -27.86 -5.79
C ASP A 121 -14.47 -27.89 -7.33
N LEU A 122 -13.74 -26.94 -7.93
CA LEU A 122 -13.36 -27.00 -9.34
C LEU A 122 -12.47 -28.22 -9.64
N THR A 123 -11.45 -28.49 -8.82
CA THR A 123 -10.58 -29.67 -9.01
C THR A 123 -11.33 -30.99 -8.88
N LYS A 124 -12.35 -31.08 -8.00
CA LYS A 124 -13.25 -32.24 -7.94
C LYS A 124 -14.12 -32.36 -9.18
N ALA A 125 -14.66 -31.24 -9.70
CA ALA A 125 -15.49 -31.22 -10.90
C ALA A 125 -14.73 -31.58 -12.19
N THR A 126 -13.42 -31.27 -12.27
CA THR A 126 -12.58 -31.58 -13.43
C THR A 126 -12.09 -33.03 -13.54
N LYS A 127 -12.39 -33.90 -12.56
CA LYS A 127 -11.99 -35.32 -12.58
C LYS A 127 -12.62 -36.18 -13.70
N GLY A 128 -13.45 -35.60 -14.57
CA GLY A 128 -14.12 -36.29 -15.68
C GLY A 128 -13.75 -35.81 -17.10
N LEU A 129 -12.78 -34.90 -17.26
CA LEU A 129 -12.39 -34.37 -18.57
C LEU A 129 -10.94 -34.76 -18.94
N PRO A 130 -10.65 -35.10 -20.21
CA PRO A 130 -9.31 -35.47 -20.64
C PRO A 130 -8.36 -34.28 -20.46
N GLN A 131 -7.24 -34.55 -19.79
CA GLN A 131 -6.26 -33.56 -19.35
C GLN A 131 -5.62 -32.83 -20.54
N GLN A 132 -5.70 -31.49 -20.56
CA GLN A 132 -4.71 -30.67 -21.22
C GLN A 132 -3.53 -30.46 -20.26
N GLU A 133 -2.32 -30.70 -20.77
CA GLU A 133 -1.04 -30.63 -20.08
C GLU A 133 -0.73 -29.21 -19.57
N ASN A 134 -1.08 -28.90 -18.33
CA ASN A 134 -0.34 -27.99 -17.43
C ASN A 134 -0.97 -27.98 -16.04
N ILE A 135 -1.23 -29.15 -15.46
CA ILE A 135 -1.81 -29.24 -14.11
C ILE A 135 -0.67 -29.59 -13.15
N MET A 136 -0.32 -28.62 -12.31
CA MET A 136 0.54 -28.76 -11.13
C MET A 136 0.25 -30.11 -10.46
N THR A 137 1.28 -30.95 -10.29
CA THR A 137 1.06 -32.33 -9.83
C THR A 137 0.45 -32.34 -8.43
N LYS A 138 -0.31 -33.39 -8.10
CA LYS A 138 -0.98 -33.52 -6.79
C LYS A 138 0.01 -33.35 -5.61
N GLU A 139 1.24 -33.83 -5.77
CA GLU A 139 2.33 -33.64 -4.80
C GLU A 139 2.80 -32.19 -4.70
N GLN A 140 2.88 -31.45 -5.81
CA GLN A 140 3.21 -30.03 -5.81
C GLN A 140 2.11 -29.20 -5.14
N ALA A 141 0.84 -29.56 -5.34
CA ALA A 141 -0.29 -28.92 -4.68
C ALA A 141 -0.30 -29.19 -3.16
N GLU A 142 0.00 -30.42 -2.74
CA GLU A 142 0.12 -30.79 -1.32
C GLU A 142 1.33 -30.12 -0.65
N GLN A 143 2.47 -30.00 -1.35
CA GLN A 143 3.62 -29.24 -0.87
C GLN A 143 3.30 -27.75 -0.72
N LEU A 144 2.65 -27.15 -1.72
CA LEU A 144 2.23 -25.75 -1.66
C LEU A 144 1.25 -25.52 -0.50
N HIS A 145 0.29 -26.42 -0.31
CA HIS A 145 -0.66 -26.37 0.80
C HIS A 145 0.04 -26.48 2.16
N SER A 146 0.96 -27.44 2.32
CA SER A 146 1.73 -27.58 3.58
C SER A 146 2.55 -26.33 3.88
N ARG A 147 3.15 -25.72 2.85
CA ARG A 147 3.97 -24.51 2.97
C ARG A 147 3.11 -23.31 3.35
N LEU A 148 2.00 -23.10 2.65
CA LEU A 148 1.04 -22.03 2.96
C LEU A 148 0.44 -22.18 4.36
N THR A 149 0.13 -23.41 4.80
CA THR A 149 -0.36 -23.63 6.17
C THR A 149 0.71 -23.40 7.24
N GLY A 150 1.98 -23.66 6.93
CA GLY A 150 3.12 -23.35 7.81
C GLY A 150 3.34 -21.84 7.93
N GLU A 151 3.45 -21.15 6.79
CA GLU A 151 3.63 -19.69 6.71
C GLU A 151 2.46 -18.96 7.39
N ASN A 152 1.22 -19.44 7.25
CA ASN A 152 0.07 -18.88 7.95
C ASN A 152 0.11 -19.10 9.48
N LYS A 153 0.71 -20.18 9.97
CA LYS A 153 0.89 -20.40 11.41
C LYS A 153 1.97 -19.49 11.96
N GLU A 154 3.12 -19.39 11.29
CA GLU A 154 4.20 -18.48 11.66
C GLU A 154 3.71 -17.03 11.69
N MET A 155 2.96 -16.61 10.66
CA MET A 155 2.36 -15.28 10.61
C MET A 155 1.37 -15.03 11.76
N LYS A 156 0.58 -16.03 12.16
CA LYS A 156 -0.31 -15.91 13.34
C LYS A 156 0.47 -15.78 14.65
N GLU A 157 1.58 -16.48 14.78
CA GLU A 157 2.46 -16.36 15.95
C GLU A 157 3.16 -15.00 16.00
N GLU A 158 3.68 -14.51 14.88
CA GLU A 158 4.27 -13.18 14.76
C GLU A 158 3.24 -12.08 15.09
N MET A 159 2.01 -12.21 14.61
CA MET A 159 0.92 -11.28 14.91
C MET A 159 0.55 -11.28 16.40
N LYS A 160 0.56 -12.43 17.05
CA LYS A 160 0.35 -12.52 18.50
C LYS A 160 1.46 -11.79 19.26
N LEU A 161 2.71 -11.97 18.83
CA LEU A 161 3.89 -11.36 19.43
C LEU A 161 3.92 -9.84 19.23
N LEU A 162 3.50 -9.36 18.05
CA LEU A 162 3.29 -7.95 17.75
C LEU A 162 2.20 -7.34 18.63
N LYS A 163 1.09 -8.06 18.85
CA LYS A 163 0.01 -7.62 19.72
C LYS A 163 0.45 -7.49 21.18
N GLU A 164 1.22 -8.45 21.70
CA GLU A 164 1.78 -8.38 23.06
C GLU A 164 2.75 -7.20 23.22
N LYS A 165 3.61 -6.96 22.22
CA LYS A 165 4.50 -5.77 22.21
C LYS A 165 3.71 -4.46 22.14
N LEU A 166 2.58 -4.46 21.45
CA LEU A 166 1.70 -3.30 21.33
C LEU A 166 1.03 -2.99 22.67
N ASP A 167 0.49 -3.99 23.36
CA ASP A 167 -0.13 -3.81 24.68
C ASP A 167 0.88 -3.20 25.68
N ILE A 168 2.13 -3.66 25.65
CA ILE A 168 3.22 -3.09 26.47
C ILE A 168 3.51 -1.62 26.10
N ALA A 169 3.52 -1.29 24.81
CA ALA A 169 3.78 0.07 24.33
C ALA A 169 2.63 1.03 24.68
N VAL A 170 1.38 0.57 24.57
CA VAL A 170 0.19 1.34 24.96
C VAL A 170 0.21 1.61 26.45
N ASP A 171 0.50 0.61 27.28
CA ASP A 171 0.65 0.78 28.73
C ASP A 171 1.76 1.78 29.09
N TYR A 172 2.87 1.77 28.36
CA TYR A 172 3.98 2.70 28.57
C TYR A 172 3.58 4.15 28.23
N ILE A 173 2.90 4.37 27.10
CA ILE A 173 2.42 5.69 26.68
C ILE A 173 1.37 6.22 27.66
N GLN A 174 0.44 5.38 28.10
CA GLN A 174 -0.58 5.77 29.10
C GLN A 174 0.05 6.13 30.45
N LYS A 175 1.14 5.46 30.85
CA LYS A 175 1.90 5.83 32.06
C LYS A 175 2.62 7.17 31.90
N GLN A 176 3.28 7.41 30.75
CA GLN A 176 3.95 8.69 30.51
C GLN A 176 2.98 9.87 30.44
N GLU A 177 1.84 9.75 29.77
CA GLU A 177 0.84 10.83 29.74
C GLU A 177 0.33 11.19 31.15
N ASN A 178 0.17 10.19 32.02
CA ASN A 178 -0.29 10.40 33.38
C ASN A 178 0.78 11.07 34.26
N GLU A 179 2.06 10.80 34.03
CA GLU A 179 3.17 11.49 34.71
C GLU A 179 3.35 12.94 34.22
N GLU A 180 3.21 13.18 32.92
CA GLU A 180 3.27 14.53 32.35
C GLU A 180 2.10 15.40 32.82
N LYS A 181 0.88 14.86 32.86
CA LYS A 181 -0.29 15.55 33.41
C LYS A 181 -0.07 15.90 34.88
N LYS A 182 0.45 14.97 35.70
CA LYS A 182 0.79 15.26 37.11
C LYS A 182 1.86 16.34 37.25
N GLY A 183 2.88 16.34 36.39
CA GLY A 183 3.93 17.36 36.36
C GLY A 183 3.43 18.75 35.92
N PHE A 184 2.48 18.79 34.99
CA PHE A 184 1.84 20.01 34.50
C PHE A 184 0.97 20.68 35.58
N TRP A 185 0.09 19.91 36.25
CA TRP A 185 -0.76 20.44 37.33
C TRP A 185 0.06 20.90 38.55
N LYS A 186 1.16 20.21 38.89
CA LYS A 186 2.07 20.62 39.98
C LYS A 186 2.80 21.95 39.70
N ARG A 187 3.02 22.32 38.44
CA ARG A 187 3.63 23.62 38.06
C ARG A 187 2.62 24.76 37.99
N LEU A 188 1.34 24.46 37.78
CA LEU A 188 0.29 25.48 37.66
C LEU A 188 -0.40 25.82 38.97
N PHE A 189 -0.44 24.90 39.93
CA PHE A 189 -1.18 25.06 41.19
C PHE A 189 -0.34 24.77 42.44
N GLY A 190 0.97 24.59 42.29
CA GLY A 190 1.93 24.35 43.37
C GLY A 190 2.87 25.51 43.60
#